data_AF-A0A7J6VQD3-F1
#
_entry.id   AF-A0A7J6VQD3-F1
#
_cell.length_a   1.000
_cell.length_b   1.000
_cell.length_c   1.000
_cell.angle_alpha   90.00
_cell.angle_beta   90.00
_cell.angle_gamma   90.00
#
_symmetry.space_group_name_H-M   'P 1'
#
loop_
_entity.id
_entity.type
_entity.pdbx_description
1 polymer ?
#
loop_
_entity_poly.entity_id
_entity_poly.type
_entity_poly.pdbx_seq_one_letter_code
_entity_poly.pdbx_strand_id
1 'polypeptide(L)' 'MEKLNYDPCITHFSHEHPLEFFNLQDQALNSVLCSGCKLKPSKSIYTCKACNYILHIPCSKI' A
#
# COMPACT_ATOMS: atom_id res chain seq x y z
N MET A 1 -9.67 13.01 17.60
CA MET A 1 -9.05 13.06 16.26
C MET A 1 -8.09 11.90 16.19
N GLU A 2 -8.58 10.74 15.75
CA GLU A 2 -7.85 9.48 15.81
C GLU A 2 -6.72 9.50 14.79
N LYS A 3 -5.49 9.73 15.27
CA LYS A 3 -4.29 9.68 14.44
C LYS A 3 -4.05 8.21 14.08
N LEU A 4 -4.41 7.82 12.86
CA LEU A 4 -4.02 6.52 12.31
C LEU A 4 -2.49 6.47 12.27
N ASN A 5 -1.91 5.70 13.19
CA ASN A 5 -0.47 5.57 13.38
C ASN A 5 0.11 4.59 12.35
N TYR A 6 0.11 4.98 11.08
CA TYR A 6 0.79 4.26 10.02
C TYR A 6 2.09 4.98 9.65
N ASP A 7 3.18 4.23 9.57
CA ASP A 7 4.45 4.75 9.09
C ASP A 7 4.28 5.26 7.65
N PRO A 8 4.69 6.50 7.35
CA PRO A 8 4.51 7.08 6.02
C PRO A 8 5.29 6.33 4.94
N CYS A 9 6.36 5.64 5.31
CA CYS A 9 7.18 4.82 4.43
C CYS A 9 7.61 3.54 5.15
N ILE A 10 7.50 2.38 4.50
CA ILE A 10 7.96 1.09 5.02
C ILE A 10 8.89 0.42 4.03
N THR A 11 9.92 -0.27 4.52
CA THR A 11 10.75 -1.16 3.70
C THR A 11 10.25 -2.59 3.85
N HIS A 12 9.91 -3.24 2.74
CA HIS A 12 9.39 -4.60 2.75
C HIS A 12 10.50 -5.60 2.42
N PHE A 13 10.59 -6.74 3.10
CA PHE A 13 11.67 -7.71 2.84
C PHE A 13 11.66 -8.28 1.41
N SER A 14 10.49 -8.33 0.77
CA SER A 14 10.31 -8.78 -0.62
C SER A 14 10.48 -7.65 -1.64
N HIS A 15 10.73 -6.41 -1.18
CA HIS A 15 10.87 -5.26 -2.06
C HIS A 15 11.84 -4.21 -1.51
N GLU A 16 12.95 -4.01 -2.22
CA GLU A 16 14.10 -3.21 -1.78
C GLU A 16 13.79 -1.71 -1.61
N HIS A 17 12.78 -1.20 -2.32
CA HIS A 17 12.37 0.19 -2.22
C HIS A 17 11.37 0.42 -1.08
N PRO A 18 11.41 1.61 -0.44
CA PRO A 18 10.38 1.99 0.50
C PRO A 18 9.04 2.13 -0.22
N LEU A 19 8.00 1.52 0.35
CA LEU A 19 6.62 1.75 -0.05
C LEU A 19 6.06 2.92 0.76
N GLU A 20 5.45 3.86 0.07
CA GLU A 20 4.79 5.02 0.66
C GLU A 20 3.33 4.70 1.00
N PHE A 21 2.87 5.18 2.15
CA PHE A 21 1.47 5.09 2.52
C PHE A 21 0.63 5.98 1.60
N PHE A 22 -0.39 5.39 1.00
CA PHE A 22 -1.30 6.08 0.09
C PHE A 22 -2.75 5.78 0.45
N ASN A 23 -3.54 6.84 0.62
CA ASN A 23 -4.99 6.72 0.76
C ASN A 23 -5.63 6.83 -0.61
N LEU A 24 -6.19 5.73 -1.10
CA LEU A 24 -7.02 5.72 -2.30
C LEU A 24 -8.34 6.41 -1.97
N GLN A 25 -8.54 7.60 -2.54
CA GLN A 25 -9.88 8.17 -2.65
C GLN A 25 -10.68 7.30 -3.62
N ASP A 26 -11.98 7.18 -3.37
CA ASP A 26 -12.93 6.23 -3.96
C ASP A 26 -12.80 6.02 -5.49
N GLN A 27 -12.41 7.06 -6.22
CA GLN A 27 -12.22 7.03 -7.68
C GLN A 27 -10.98 6.26 -8.18
N ALA A 28 -9.94 6.05 -7.38
CA ALA A 28 -8.69 5.42 -7.81
C ALA A 28 -8.66 3.88 -7.64
N LEU A 29 -9.70 3.30 -7.04
CA LEU A 29 -9.76 1.89 -6.66
C LEU A 29 -10.04 0.92 -7.81
N ASN A 30 -10.44 1.41 -8.99
CA ASN A 30 -10.94 0.53 -10.06
C ASN A 30 -9.85 -0.21 -10.84
N SER A 31 -8.62 0.29 -10.86
CA SER A 31 -7.56 -0.26 -11.72
C SER A 31 -6.36 -0.84 -10.96
N VAL A 32 -6.39 -0.80 -9.63
CA VAL A 32 -5.25 -1.18 -8.79
C VAL A 32 -5.54 -2.49 -8.05
N LEU A 33 -4.56 -3.39 -7.99
CA LEU A 33 -4.64 -4.65 -7.25
C LEU A 33 -3.41 -4.78 -6.34
N CYS A 34 -3.58 -5.45 -5.20
CA CYS A 34 -2.47 -5.78 -4.31
C CYS A 34 -1.57 -6.84 -4.95
N SER A 35 -0.27 -6.60 -5.06
CA SER A 35 0.72 -7.53 -5.60
C SER A 35 0.89 -8.80 -4.74
N GLY A 36 0.60 -8.71 -3.44
CA GLY A 36 0.72 -9.84 -2.50
C GLY A 36 -0.45 -10.83 -2.59
N CYS A 37 -1.69 -10.34 -2.47
CA CYS A 37 -2.89 -11.20 -2.44
C CYS A 37 -3.74 -11.14 -3.71
N LYS A 38 -3.39 -10.28 -4.68
CA LYS A 38 -4.11 -10.07 -5.96
C LYS A 38 -5.57 -9.63 -5.81
N LEU A 39 -5.92 -9.07 -4.65
CA LEU A 39 -7.26 -8.53 -4.36
C LEU A 39 -7.28 -7.00 -4.48
N LYS A 40 -8.49 -6.44 -4.60
CA LYS A 40 -8.69 -5.00 -4.63
C LYS A 40 -8.16 -4.35 -3.35
N PRO A 41 -7.43 -3.24 -3.46
CA PRO A 41 -6.94 -2.48 -2.32
C PRO A 41 -8.07 -1.94 -1.46
N SER A 42 -7.81 -1.75 -0.17
CA SER A 42 -8.69 -1.00 0.72
C SER A 42 -8.47 0.51 0.51
N LYS A 43 -9.20 1.36 1.25
CA LYS A 43 -9.00 2.82 1.24
C LYS A 43 -7.54 3.26 1.51
N SER A 44 -6.74 2.41 2.12
CA SER A 44 -5.37 2.69 2.51
C SER A 44 -4.45 1.54 2.09
N ILE A 45 -3.37 1.89 1.40
CA ILE A 45 -2.39 0.96 0.83
C ILE A 45 -0.97 1.47 1.03
N TYR A 46 0.00 0.61 0.79
CA TYR A 46 1.37 0.98 0.55
C TYR A 46 1.69 0.83 -0.93
N THR A 47 2.28 1.86 -1.53
CA THR A 47 2.68 1.85 -2.93
C THR A 47 4.13 2.29 -3.09
N CYS A 48 4.90 1.55 -3.87
CA CYS A 48 6.21 1.98 -4.31
C CYS A 48 6.09 2.70 -5.64
N LYS A 49 6.39 4.00 -5.69
CA LYS A 49 6.41 4.78 -6.95
C LYS A 49 7.49 4.30 -7.93
N ALA A 50 8.61 3.76 -7.44
CA ALA A 50 9.70 3.28 -8.28
C ALA A 50 9.31 2.04 -9.08
N CYS A 51 8.57 1.11 -8.46
CA CYS A 51 8.22 -0.17 -9.08
C CYS A 51 6.74 -0.32 -9.40
N ASN A 52 5.92 0.71 -9.13
CA ASN A 52 4.46 0.63 -9.16
C ASN A 52 3.93 -0.57 -8.36
N TYR A 53 4.61 -0.90 -7.26
CA TYR A 53 4.33 -2.08 -6.45
C TYR A 53 3.35 -1.73 -5.35
N ILE A 54 2.21 -2.41 -5.30
CA ILE A 54 1.08 -2.00 -4.45
C ILE A 54 0.74 -3.13 -3.50
N LEU A 55 0.69 -2.83 -2.20
CA LEU A 55 0.33 -3.78 -1.15
C LEU A 55 -0.76 -3.22 -0.24
N HIS A 56 -1.60 -4.09 0.29
CA HIS A 56 -2.40 -3.75 1.46
C HIS A 56 -1.48 -3.51 2.67
N ILE A 57 -1.90 -2.65 3.59
CA ILE A 57 -1.25 -2.47 4.89
C ILE A 57 -0.95 -3.83 5.57
N PRO A 58 -1.93 -4.74 5.74
CA PRO A 58 -1.64 -6.06 6.31
C PRO A 58 -0.67 -6.90 5.46
N CYS A 59 -0.79 -6.86 4.13
CA CYS A 59 0.12 -7.61 3.24
C CYS A 59 1.56 -7.09 3.30
N SER A 60 1.76 -5.85 3.73
CA SER A 60 3.09 -5.26 3.92
C SER A 60 3.71 -5.55 5.29
N LYS A 61 2.93 -6.08 6.23
CA LYS A 61 3.36 -6.47 7.58
C LYS A 61 3.47 -7.99 7.75
N ILE A 62 3.34 -8.74 6.64
CA ILE A 62 3.51 -10.20 6.63
C ILE A 62 4.98 -10.56 6.79
#